data_AF-A0AAE3QTE3-F1
#
_entry.id   AF-A0AAE3QTE3-F1
#
_cell.length_a   1.000
_cell.length_b   1.000
_cell.length_c   1.000
_cell.angle_alpha   90.00
_cell.angle_beta   90.00
_cell.angle_gamma   90.00
#
_symmetry.space_group_name_H-M   'P 1'
#
loop_
_entity.id
_entity.type
_entity.pdbx_description
1 polymer ?
#
loop_
_entity_poly.entity_id
_entity_poly.type
_entity_poly.pdbx_seq_one_letter_code
_entity_poly.pdbx_strand_id
1 'polypeptide(L)'
;MFRIRILQTICLLFICTSLYAQGSLQINLKKQKLDLGETTLRGTPFYISRVVDARPLKTHIGTVHRGFDDNKTSAFLEGGIESQLQDFFNRSLPVTQGYTAVILKVNQLSIAEMGNTKDMSLASQIGTAAIVMDFIVKHEDSLYVVFQGSALVKRYGIDVTTAHDNTIAKALSECIVKFAKSSWKEIADPVHAITEEQLLAPVAMDKNLLDLPVLQGGTIWQGIYYSLDDFRNNAPDNKQAFGVDRKPRKGDEWVGVDQVTPYLVTAEDKHKTLKKAWGFSDGSQAYIYYDKDYFPIRQEGSGFFFDAYASERRRYTYYGVPVGTPMPVGGAVVVSAVVGIGIPAPRKKQTYQFDIMTGQISEWDANSYEARSATQSTSGGVAKVLIYYKKGKGSDDKPVTVQLRNASDAVPLTLSADSYEEISWEDLLSELNVCVEGQQNPCYSFLPDVTKINYLEYMPSAIGTSESLIRPVKEQEAVFYLKKIKAAQEKAQKRQAADK
;
A
#
# COMPACT_ATOMS: atom_id res chain seq x y z
N MET A 1 -40.73 43.08 12.43
CA MET A 1 -40.91 41.90 11.54
C MET A 1 -39.72 41.59 10.62
N PHE A 2 -38.88 42.55 10.23
CA PHE A 2 -37.76 42.29 9.29
C PHE A 2 -36.57 41.50 9.88
N ARG A 3 -36.35 41.51 11.20
CA ARG A 3 -35.19 40.85 11.84
C ARG A 3 -35.31 39.33 12.02
N ILE A 4 -36.51 38.75 11.95
CA ILE A 4 -36.74 37.31 12.17
C ILE A 4 -36.48 36.48 10.88
N ARG A 5 -36.65 37.09 9.69
CA ARG A 5 -36.42 36.38 8.40
C ARG A 5 -34.93 36.21 8.03
N ILE A 6 -34.05 37.09 8.51
CA ILE A 6 -32.61 36.97 8.24
C ILE A 6 -31.98 35.81 9.03
N LEU A 7 -32.45 35.55 10.26
CA LEU A 7 -31.94 34.46 11.09
C LEU A 7 -32.34 33.07 10.55
N GLN A 8 -33.55 32.92 9.99
CA GLN A 8 -33.99 31.68 9.34
C GLN A 8 -33.23 31.40 8.03
N THR A 9 -32.82 32.44 7.31
CA THR A 9 -32.06 32.27 6.04
C THR A 9 -30.60 31.87 6.31
N ILE A 10 -30.00 32.38 7.41
CA ILE A 10 -28.63 32.00 7.82
C ILE A 10 -28.61 30.57 8.42
N CYS A 11 -29.66 30.14 9.13
CA CYS A 11 -29.76 28.76 9.60
C CYS A 11 -29.96 27.74 8.46
N LEU A 12 -30.65 28.09 7.37
CA LEU A 12 -30.78 27.21 6.20
C LEU A 12 -29.46 27.06 5.42
N LEU A 13 -28.58 28.06 5.43
CA LEU A 13 -27.28 27.99 4.75
C LEU A 13 -26.28 27.05 5.45
N PHE A 14 -26.44 26.80 6.76
CA PHE A 14 -25.55 25.93 7.55
C PHE A 14 -25.98 24.45 7.59
N ILE A 15 -27.23 24.13 7.24
CA ILE A 15 -27.73 22.75 7.24
C ILE A 15 -27.46 22.05 5.89
N CYS A 16 -27.15 22.80 4.83
CA CYS A 16 -26.80 22.26 3.51
C CYS A 16 -25.30 22.11 3.24
N THR A 17 -24.41 22.39 4.21
CA THR A 17 -23.02 21.91 4.13
C THR A 17 -22.99 20.45 4.54
N SER A 18 -23.67 19.66 3.70
CA SER A 18 -23.57 18.24 3.49
C SER A 18 -22.28 17.66 4.08
N LEU A 19 -22.44 16.72 5.02
CA LEU A 19 -22.29 15.29 4.74
C LEU A 19 -21.76 14.97 3.32
N TYR A 20 -20.63 15.57 2.94
CA TYR A 20 -19.74 14.98 1.98
C TYR A 20 -19.16 13.79 2.72
N ALA A 21 -19.95 12.71 2.69
CA ALA A 21 -19.49 11.38 3.02
C ALA A 21 -18.08 11.28 2.44
N GLN A 22 -17.11 10.97 3.30
CA GLN A 22 -15.70 10.79 2.96
C GLN A 22 -15.59 9.53 2.08
N GLY A 23 -16.19 9.60 0.90
CA GLY A 23 -16.38 8.50 -0.01
C GLY A 23 -15.03 8.06 -0.51
N SER A 24 -14.94 6.77 -0.73
CA SER A 24 -13.82 6.14 -1.40
C SER A 24 -13.46 6.84 -2.71
N LEU A 25 -12.17 6.84 -3.05
CA LEU A 25 -11.73 7.32 -4.37
C LEU A 25 -12.11 6.27 -5.42
N GLN A 26 -12.90 6.67 -6.42
CA GLN A 26 -13.18 5.86 -7.61
C GLN A 26 -12.23 6.24 -8.74
N ILE A 27 -11.43 5.28 -9.19
CA ILE A 27 -10.50 5.41 -10.30
C ILE A 27 -11.12 4.76 -11.54
N ASN A 28 -11.00 5.43 -12.68
CA ASN A 28 -11.64 5.01 -13.91
C ASN A 28 -10.62 5.01 -15.06
N LEU A 29 -10.50 3.89 -15.76
CA LEU A 29 -9.53 3.70 -16.85
C LEU A 29 -10.13 3.97 -18.25
N LYS A 30 -11.39 4.39 -18.36
CA LYS A 30 -12.11 4.63 -19.64
C LYS A 30 -11.36 5.60 -20.57
N LYS A 31 -10.67 6.59 -20.01
CA LYS A 31 -9.90 7.60 -20.77
C LYS A 31 -8.46 7.19 -21.06
N GLN A 32 -7.98 6.13 -20.42
CA GLN A 32 -6.62 5.65 -20.58
C GLN A 32 -6.52 4.68 -21.75
N LYS A 33 -5.32 4.58 -22.35
CA LYS A 33 -4.97 3.66 -23.42
C LYS A 33 -3.64 2.99 -23.10
N LEU A 34 -3.41 1.81 -23.65
CA LEU A 34 -2.07 1.20 -23.60
C LEU A 34 -1.07 2.07 -24.36
N ASP A 35 0.06 2.36 -23.71
CA ASP A 35 1.24 2.94 -24.36
C ASP A 35 2.27 1.84 -24.62
N LEU A 36 2.24 1.31 -25.84
CA LEU A 36 3.08 0.17 -26.23
C LEU A 36 4.36 0.61 -26.97
N GLY A 37 4.57 1.91 -27.14
CA GLY A 37 5.61 2.48 -27.99
C GLY A 37 5.40 2.19 -29.49
N GLU A 38 6.06 2.96 -30.36
CA GLU A 38 5.84 2.88 -31.82
C GLU A 38 6.30 1.54 -32.46
N THR A 39 7.22 0.83 -31.82
CA THR A 39 7.88 -0.37 -32.40
C THR A 39 7.31 -1.71 -31.91
N THR A 40 6.66 -1.77 -30.75
CA THR A 40 6.26 -3.06 -30.15
C THR A 40 4.93 -3.61 -30.71
N LEU A 41 4.17 -2.80 -31.46
CA LEU A 41 2.76 -3.08 -31.77
C LEU A 41 2.46 -3.63 -33.17
N ARG A 42 3.38 -3.53 -34.12
CA ARG A 42 3.10 -4.06 -35.47
C ARG A 42 3.24 -5.59 -35.44
N GLY A 43 2.17 -6.26 -35.01
CA GLY A 43 2.01 -7.70 -35.11
C GLY A 43 2.11 -8.49 -33.81
N THR A 44 1.82 -7.91 -32.65
CA THR A 44 1.58 -8.70 -31.43
C THR A 44 0.32 -9.54 -31.62
N PRO A 45 0.42 -10.86 -31.79
CA PRO A 45 -0.66 -11.67 -32.32
C PRO A 45 -1.48 -12.26 -31.16
N PHE A 46 -1.94 -11.41 -30.26
CA PHE A 46 -2.78 -11.81 -29.13
C PHE A 46 -3.76 -10.72 -28.73
N TYR A 47 -4.82 -11.13 -28.02
CA TYR A 47 -5.77 -10.24 -27.37
C TYR A 47 -6.07 -10.76 -25.96
N ILE A 48 -6.59 -9.90 -25.09
CA ILE A 48 -6.98 -10.31 -23.74
C ILE A 48 -8.44 -10.79 -23.75
N SER A 49 -8.64 -12.09 -23.70
CA SER A 49 -9.97 -12.70 -23.78
C SER A 49 -10.73 -12.67 -22.45
N ARG A 50 -10.01 -12.64 -21.33
CA ARG A 50 -10.58 -12.63 -19.98
C ARG A 50 -9.61 -12.01 -18.99
N VAL A 51 -10.12 -11.23 -18.06
CA VAL A 51 -9.40 -10.80 -16.85
C VAL A 51 -9.96 -11.54 -15.64
N VAL A 52 -9.08 -12.03 -14.77
CA VAL A 52 -9.43 -12.67 -13.49
C VAL A 52 -8.77 -11.88 -12.36
N ASP A 53 -9.56 -11.39 -11.40
CA ASP A 53 -9.03 -10.78 -10.18
C ASP A 53 -8.72 -11.86 -9.14
N ALA A 54 -7.46 -12.28 -9.08
CA ALA A 54 -6.94 -13.29 -8.15
C ALA A 54 -6.15 -12.67 -6.99
N ARG A 55 -6.33 -11.38 -6.73
CA ARG A 55 -5.73 -10.73 -5.57
C ARG A 55 -6.31 -11.34 -4.28
N PRO A 56 -5.49 -11.50 -3.23
CA PRO A 56 -6.01 -11.82 -1.90
C PRO A 56 -6.96 -10.72 -1.41
N LEU A 57 -6.55 -9.45 -1.51
CA LEU A 57 -7.37 -8.31 -1.12
C LEU A 57 -8.12 -7.73 -2.32
N LYS A 58 -9.42 -8.01 -2.39
CA LYS A 58 -10.28 -7.55 -3.49
C LYS A 58 -11.03 -6.26 -3.20
N THR A 59 -11.19 -5.89 -1.92
CA THR A 59 -12.01 -4.75 -1.50
C THR A 59 -11.51 -3.43 -2.04
N HIS A 60 -10.21 -3.15 -2.03
CA HIS A 60 -9.65 -1.92 -2.61
C HIS A 60 -8.34 -2.19 -3.35
N ILE A 61 -7.84 -1.19 -4.10
CA ILE A 61 -6.54 -1.24 -4.79
C ILE A 61 -5.48 -0.40 -4.08
N GLY A 62 -5.78 0.20 -2.93
CA GLY A 62 -4.78 0.93 -2.15
C GLY A 62 -5.39 2.04 -1.33
N THR A 63 -4.52 2.91 -0.82
CA THR A 63 -4.93 4.11 -0.07
C THR A 63 -4.28 5.34 -0.70
N VAL A 64 -5.04 6.42 -0.73
CA VAL A 64 -4.63 7.74 -1.23
C VAL A 64 -4.96 8.78 -0.18
N HIS A 65 -4.35 9.96 -0.28
CA HIS A 65 -4.61 11.08 0.61
C HIS A 65 -5.65 12.01 -0.03
N ARG A 66 -6.68 12.37 0.73
CA ARG A 66 -7.76 13.26 0.26
C ARG A 66 -7.89 14.48 1.16
N GLY A 67 -7.85 15.66 0.52
CA GLY A 67 -8.00 16.95 1.18
C GLY A 67 -6.74 17.45 1.87
N PHE A 68 -6.82 18.67 2.43
CA PHE A 68 -5.70 19.34 3.09
C PHE A 68 -5.27 18.67 4.40
N ASP A 69 -6.17 17.93 5.04
CA ASP A 69 -5.95 17.29 6.35
C ASP A 69 -5.26 15.92 6.27
N ASP A 70 -4.77 15.52 5.10
CA ASP A 70 -4.06 14.25 4.90
C ASP A 70 -4.90 12.99 5.19
N ASN A 71 -6.22 13.09 5.06
CA ASN A 71 -7.10 11.98 5.38
C ASN A 71 -6.89 10.86 4.36
N LYS A 72 -6.42 9.71 4.83
CA LYS A 72 -6.29 8.51 4.01
C LYS A 72 -7.67 7.97 3.65
N THR A 73 -7.89 7.67 2.39
CA THR A 73 -9.10 7.02 1.89
C THR A 73 -8.75 5.85 1.00
N SER A 74 -9.58 4.81 1.03
CA SER A 74 -9.43 3.64 0.18
C SER A 74 -9.76 4.00 -1.27
N ALA A 75 -9.00 3.42 -2.21
CA ALA A 75 -9.17 3.65 -3.64
C ALA A 75 -9.64 2.37 -4.36
N PHE A 76 -10.53 2.52 -5.32
CA PHE A 76 -11.24 1.44 -6.00
C PHE A 76 -11.20 1.68 -7.52
N LEU A 77 -11.29 0.62 -8.31
CA LEU A 77 -11.61 0.73 -9.74
C LEU A 77 -13.13 0.75 -9.92
N GLU A 78 -13.65 1.73 -10.66
CA GLU A 78 -15.10 1.92 -10.88
C GLU A 78 -15.73 0.67 -11.52
N GLY A 79 -16.58 -0.06 -10.79
CA GLY A 79 -17.17 -1.32 -11.30
C GLY A 79 -16.28 -2.56 -11.16
N GLY A 80 -15.18 -2.46 -10.40
CA GLY A 80 -14.27 -3.57 -10.09
C GLY A 80 -13.12 -3.74 -11.08
N ILE A 81 -12.12 -4.54 -10.68
CA ILE A 81 -10.92 -4.76 -11.49
C ILE A 81 -11.24 -5.45 -12.81
N GLU A 82 -11.96 -6.56 -12.77
CA GLU A 82 -12.20 -7.40 -13.95
C GLU A 82 -12.87 -6.59 -15.06
N SER A 83 -13.94 -5.86 -14.70
CA SER A 83 -14.67 -4.99 -15.63
C SER A 83 -13.79 -3.88 -16.19
N GLN A 84 -13.12 -3.08 -15.34
CA GLN A 84 -12.31 -1.94 -15.80
C GLN A 84 -11.12 -2.36 -16.66
N LEU A 85 -10.44 -3.44 -16.28
CA LEU A 85 -9.30 -3.95 -17.04
C LEU A 85 -9.75 -4.62 -18.34
N GLN A 86 -10.82 -5.42 -18.33
CA GLN A 86 -11.36 -6.02 -19.55
C GLN A 86 -11.75 -4.92 -20.55
N ASP A 87 -12.45 -3.88 -20.11
CA ASP A 87 -12.80 -2.74 -20.93
C ASP A 87 -11.57 -2.00 -21.47
N PHE A 88 -10.55 -1.78 -20.62
CA PHE A 88 -9.28 -1.15 -21.01
C PHE A 88 -8.55 -1.94 -22.11
N PHE A 89 -8.47 -3.26 -21.96
CA PHE A 89 -7.82 -4.13 -22.94
C PHE A 89 -8.65 -4.31 -24.21
N ASN A 90 -9.97 -4.44 -24.14
CA ASN A 90 -10.83 -4.53 -25.33
C ASN A 90 -10.67 -3.32 -26.26
N ARG A 91 -10.49 -2.12 -25.69
CA ARG A 91 -10.23 -0.89 -26.47
C ARG A 91 -8.82 -0.84 -27.06
N SER A 92 -7.84 -1.42 -26.38
CA SER A 92 -6.42 -1.27 -26.71
C SER A 92 -5.84 -2.44 -27.50
N LEU A 93 -6.43 -3.63 -27.37
CA LEU A 93 -6.06 -4.91 -27.98
C LEU A 93 -7.34 -5.62 -28.48
N PRO A 94 -8.02 -5.06 -29.50
CA PRO A 94 -9.27 -5.63 -29.99
C PRO A 94 -9.05 -7.01 -30.61
N VAL A 95 -10.08 -7.85 -30.53
CA VAL A 95 -10.07 -9.18 -31.14
C VAL A 95 -9.81 -9.06 -32.65
N THR A 96 -8.79 -9.75 -33.12
CA THR A 96 -8.40 -9.80 -34.54
C THR A 96 -8.26 -11.25 -34.96
N GLN A 97 -8.68 -11.59 -36.18
CA GLN A 97 -8.59 -12.96 -36.70
C GLN A 97 -7.12 -13.43 -36.70
N GLY A 98 -6.88 -14.64 -36.19
CA GLY A 98 -5.55 -15.22 -36.08
C GLY A 98 -4.76 -14.80 -34.84
N TYR A 99 -5.31 -13.93 -33.98
CA TYR A 99 -4.68 -13.60 -32.71
C TYR A 99 -4.99 -14.67 -31.65
N THR A 100 -4.00 -14.97 -30.82
CA THR A 100 -4.12 -15.89 -29.68
C THR A 100 -4.92 -15.25 -28.54
N ALA A 101 -5.87 -15.99 -27.99
CA ALA A 101 -6.58 -15.58 -26.78
C ALA A 101 -5.67 -15.73 -25.55
N VAL A 102 -5.53 -14.66 -24.77
CA VAL A 102 -4.76 -14.65 -23.53
C VAL A 102 -5.67 -14.28 -22.36
N ILE A 103 -5.65 -15.09 -21.31
CA ILE A 103 -6.29 -14.80 -20.04
C ILE A 103 -5.29 -14.05 -19.17
N LEU A 104 -5.71 -12.95 -18.56
CA LEU A 104 -4.92 -12.17 -17.62
C LEU A 104 -5.37 -12.45 -16.20
N LYS A 105 -4.50 -13.06 -15.39
CA LYS A 105 -4.75 -13.26 -13.95
C LYS A 105 -4.04 -12.17 -13.16
N VAL A 106 -4.78 -11.30 -12.49
CA VAL A 106 -4.23 -10.20 -11.68
C VAL A 106 -3.96 -10.71 -10.28
N ASN A 107 -2.69 -10.86 -9.94
CA ASN A 107 -2.24 -11.39 -8.65
C ASN A 107 -2.05 -10.27 -7.63
N GLN A 108 -1.63 -9.09 -8.10
CA GLN A 108 -1.48 -7.89 -7.29
C GLN A 108 -1.80 -6.67 -8.15
N LEU A 109 -2.59 -5.76 -7.60
CA LEU A 109 -2.70 -4.38 -8.07
C LEU A 109 -2.80 -3.51 -6.83
N SER A 110 -1.78 -2.70 -6.61
CA SER A 110 -1.75 -1.73 -5.53
C SER A 110 -1.37 -0.35 -6.01
N ILE A 111 -1.96 0.67 -5.40
CA ILE A 111 -1.52 2.05 -5.48
C ILE A 111 -1.18 2.56 -4.09
N ALA A 112 -0.22 3.46 -4.03
CA ALA A 112 0.10 4.18 -2.81
C ALA A 112 0.53 5.60 -3.14
N GLU A 113 0.39 6.46 -2.15
CA GLU A 113 0.94 7.79 -2.19
C GLU A 113 1.96 7.93 -1.06
N MET A 114 3.11 8.50 -1.38
CA MET A 114 4.18 8.74 -0.43
C MET A 114 4.55 10.22 -0.48
N GLY A 115 4.48 10.88 0.66
CA GLY A 115 4.82 12.29 0.82
C GLY A 115 4.21 12.82 2.11
N ASN A 116 4.91 13.73 2.79
CA ASN A 116 4.33 14.41 3.93
C ASN A 116 3.54 15.61 3.39
N THR A 117 2.21 15.55 3.40
CA THR A 117 1.36 16.70 3.02
C THR A 117 1.61 17.92 3.91
N LYS A 118 2.19 17.73 5.11
CA LYS A 118 2.58 18.83 6.00
C LYS A 118 3.84 19.54 5.54
N ASP A 119 4.70 18.88 4.77
CA ASP A 119 5.87 19.51 4.16
C ASP A 119 5.44 20.09 2.82
N MET A 120 4.94 21.33 2.88
CA MET A 120 4.37 22.16 1.81
C MET A 120 5.26 22.40 0.56
N SER A 121 6.35 21.64 0.36
CA SER A 121 7.02 21.65 -0.93
C SER A 121 6.08 21.02 -1.95
N LEU A 122 5.37 21.87 -2.70
CA LEU A 122 4.36 21.51 -3.69
C LEU A 122 4.83 20.47 -4.73
N ALA A 123 6.10 20.09 -4.78
CA ALA A 123 6.68 19.17 -5.78
C ALA A 123 7.07 17.77 -5.27
N SER A 124 6.72 17.36 -4.04
CA SER A 124 7.34 16.17 -3.41
C SER A 124 6.48 14.91 -3.28
N GLN A 125 5.19 14.93 -3.65
CA GLN A 125 4.37 13.73 -3.58
C GLN A 125 4.80 12.71 -4.65
N ILE A 126 4.78 11.43 -4.27
CA ILE A 126 4.97 10.30 -5.16
C ILE A 126 3.70 9.46 -5.16
N GLY A 127 3.05 9.33 -6.31
CA GLY A 127 2.07 8.29 -6.55
C GLY A 127 2.77 7.06 -7.12
N THR A 128 2.43 5.89 -6.61
CA THR A 128 2.93 4.62 -7.14
C THR A 128 1.77 3.74 -7.61
N ALA A 129 2.01 2.94 -8.64
CA ALA A 129 1.19 1.79 -8.99
C ALA A 129 2.11 0.59 -9.16
N ALA A 130 1.79 -0.49 -8.47
CA ALA A 130 2.49 -1.75 -8.54
C ALA A 130 1.51 -2.83 -9.02
N ILE A 131 1.95 -3.65 -9.96
CA ILE A 131 1.12 -4.70 -10.54
C ILE A 131 1.93 -5.98 -10.75
N VAL A 132 1.30 -7.11 -10.49
CA VAL A 132 1.80 -8.46 -10.76
C VAL A 132 0.66 -9.24 -11.40
N MET A 133 0.94 -9.87 -12.55
CA MET A 133 -0.06 -10.59 -13.32
C MET A 133 0.54 -11.79 -14.04
N ASP A 134 -0.26 -12.82 -14.22
CA ASP A 134 0.07 -13.96 -15.08
C ASP A 134 -0.66 -13.85 -16.41
N PHE A 135 0.05 -14.21 -17.47
CA PHE A 135 -0.48 -14.35 -18.82
C PHE A 135 -0.66 -15.83 -19.09
N ILE A 136 -1.90 -16.20 -19.37
CA ILE A 136 -2.33 -17.59 -19.43
C ILE A 136 -2.90 -17.86 -20.81
N VAL A 137 -2.46 -18.94 -21.44
CA VAL A 137 -2.96 -19.39 -22.74
C VAL A 137 -3.67 -20.72 -22.55
N LYS A 138 -4.84 -20.86 -23.18
CA LYS A 138 -5.51 -22.15 -23.30
C LYS A 138 -4.95 -22.88 -24.52
N HIS A 139 -4.38 -24.05 -24.32
CA HIS A 139 -3.95 -24.96 -25.39
C HIS A 139 -4.62 -26.31 -25.15
N GLU A 140 -5.41 -26.76 -26.13
CA GLU A 140 -6.35 -27.88 -25.97
C GLU A 140 -7.29 -27.62 -24.77
N ASP A 141 -7.38 -28.55 -23.82
CA ASP A 141 -8.21 -28.43 -22.62
C ASP A 141 -7.46 -27.92 -21.39
N SER A 142 -6.18 -27.58 -21.54
CA SER A 142 -5.31 -27.17 -20.44
C SER A 142 -5.02 -25.66 -20.49
N LEU A 143 -4.86 -25.07 -19.31
CA LEU A 143 -4.44 -23.68 -19.13
C LEU A 143 -2.96 -23.66 -18.76
N TYR A 144 -2.18 -22.78 -19.39
CA TYR A 144 -0.75 -22.68 -19.14
C TYR A 144 -0.37 -21.25 -18.77
N VAL A 145 0.34 -21.07 -17.65
CA VAL A 145 1.00 -19.81 -17.35
C VAL A 145 2.22 -19.69 -18.26
N VAL A 146 2.15 -18.81 -19.27
CA VAL A 146 3.20 -18.63 -20.28
C VAL A 146 4.12 -17.45 -19.97
N PHE A 147 3.71 -16.56 -19.08
CA PHE A 147 4.54 -15.44 -18.65
C PHE A 147 3.99 -14.83 -17.36
N GLN A 148 4.88 -14.37 -16.49
CA GLN A 148 4.53 -13.55 -15.34
C GLN A 148 5.10 -12.15 -15.53
N GLY A 149 4.22 -11.16 -15.55
CA GLY A 149 4.59 -9.76 -15.68
C GLY A 149 4.50 -9.04 -14.34
N SER A 150 5.45 -8.14 -14.10
CA SER A 150 5.34 -7.14 -13.03
C SER A 150 5.86 -5.77 -13.46
N ALA A 151 5.26 -4.73 -12.90
CA ALA A 151 5.71 -3.35 -13.07
C ALA A 151 5.51 -2.55 -11.79
N LEU A 152 6.40 -1.59 -11.55
CA LEU A 152 6.29 -0.57 -10.52
C LEU A 152 6.53 0.79 -11.16
N VAL A 153 5.45 1.55 -11.30
CA VAL A 153 5.49 2.89 -11.85
C VAL A 153 5.43 3.89 -10.72
N LYS A 154 6.34 4.86 -10.74
CA LYS A 154 6.35 6.01 -9.83
C LYS A 154 6.08 7.27 -10.61
N ARG A 155 5.24 8.14 -10.06
CA ARG A 155 4.96 9.47 -10.59
C ARG A 155 5.19 10.50 -9.50
N TYR A 156 5.96 11.53 -9.83
CA TYR A 156 6.20 12.68 -8.97
C TYR A 156 5.25 13.80 -9.38
N GLY A 157 4.69 14.53 -8.41
CA GLY A 157 3.78 15.62 -8.72
C GLY A 157 3.23 16.35 -7.50
N ILE A 158 2.43 17.38 -7.78
CA ILE A 158 1.68 18.17 -6.77
C ILE A 158 0.38 17.46 -6.40
N ASP A 159 -0.25 16.85 -7.40
CA ASP A 159 -1.48 16.07 -7.29
C ASP A 159 -1.22 14.72 -7.97
N VAL A 160 -0.83 13.76 -7.15
CA VAL A 160 -0.62 12.38 -7.61
C VAL A 160 -1.91 11.56 -7.54
N THR A 161 -2.89 12.01 -6.74
CA THR A 161 -4.18 11.37 -6.52
C THR A 161 -4.98 11.27 -7.81
N THR A 162 -5.08 12.39 -8.54
CA THR A 162 -5.80 12.42 -9.83
C THR A 162 -5.04 11.72 -10.96
N ALA A 163 -3.79 11.32 -10.73
CA ALA A 163 -2.92 10.72 -11.71
C ALA A 163 -2.76 9.20 -11.60
N HIS A 164 -3.47 8.56 -10.65
CA HIS A 164 -3.37 7.12 -10.46
C HIS A 164 -3.92 6.31 -11.64
N ASP A 165 -4.93 6.81 -12.36
CA ASP A 165 -5.44 6.17 -13.57
C ASP A 165 -4.34 5.99 -14.64
N ASN A 166 -3.58 7.05 -14.93
CA ASN A 166 -2.44 7.02 -15.84
C ASN A 166 -1.30 6.14 -15.28
N THR A 167 -1.03 6.23 -13.97
CA THR A 167 0.04 5.43 -13.35
C THR A 167 -0.25 3.93 -13.44
N ILE A 168 -1.52 3.53 -13.24
CA ILE A 168 -2.00 2.15 -13.43
C ILE A 168 -1.91 1.75 -14.91
N ALA A 169 -2.40 2.59 -15.83
CA ALA A 169 -2.34 2.33 -17.27
C ALA A 169 -0.90 2.13 -17.78
N LYS A 170 0.04 2.92 -17.26
CA LYS A 170 1.46 2.76 -17.56
C LYS A 170 2.02 1.45 -17.01
N ALA A 171 1.69 1.06 -15.78
CA ALA A 171 2.14 -0.20 -15.20
C ALA A 171 1.61 -1.41 -16.00
N LEU A 172 0.33 -1.37 -16.40
CA LEU A 172 -0.26 -2.36 -17.30
C LEU A 172 0.49 -2.41 -18.64
N SER A 173 0.79 -1.25 -19.22
CA SER A 173 1.51 -1.14 -20.50
C SER A 173 2.91 -1.74 -20.42
N GLU A 174 3.65 -1.50 -19.34
CA GLU A 174 4.97 -2.10 -19.12
C GLU A 174 4.90 -3.63 -19.06
N CYS A 175 3.90 -4.19 -18.38
CA CYS A 175 3.65 -5.64 -18.37
C CYS A 175 3.33 -6.19 -19.76
N ILE A 176 2.45 -5.53 -20.54
CA ILE A 176 2.12 -5.96 -21.90
C ILE A 176 3.34 -5.90 -22.82
N VAL A 177 4.16 -4.85 -22.73
CA VAL A 177 5.38 -4.70 -23.53
C VAL A 177 6.39 -5.80 -23.21
N LYS A 178 6.54 -6.16 -21.92
CA LYS A 178 7.40 -7.28 -21.52
C LYS A 178 6.89 -8.61 -22.06
N PHE A 179 5.58 -8.89 -21.92
CA PHE A 179 4.95 -10.10 -22.45
C PHE A 179 5.07 -10.18 -23.98
N ALA A 180 4.81 -9.09 -24.69
CA ALA A 180 4.92 -9.02 -26.14
C ALA A 180 6.33 -9.34 -26.68
N LYS A 181 7.36 -9.05 -25.89
CA LYS A 181 8.78 -9.29 -26.23
C LYS A 181 9.30 -10.64 -25.75
N SER A 182 8.54 -11.38 -24.95
CA SER A 182 8.97 -12.68 -24.46
C SER A 182 8.80 -13.77 -25.53
N SER A 183 9.55 -14.86 -25.39
CA SER A 183 9.40 -16.07 -26.20
C SER A 183 8.19 -16.92 -25.78
N TRP A 184 7.08 -16.33 -25.32
CA TRP A 184 5.94 -17.07 -24.77
C TRP A 184 5.33 -18.09 -25.75
N LYS A 185 5.53 -17.90 -27.06
CA LYS A 185 5.11 -18.85 -28.10
C LYS A 185 5.99 -20.08 -28.23
N GLU A 186 7.24 -19.98 -27.79
CA GLU A 186 8.24 -21.05 -27.86
C GLU A 186 8.22 -21.93 -26.62
N ILE A 187 7.35 -21.60 -25.64
CA ILE A 187 7.08 -22.44 -24.47
C ILE A 187 6.28 -23.66 -24.96
N ALA A 188 7.00 -24.59 -25.57
CA ALA A 188 6.51 -25.88 -26.05
C ALA A 188 6.36 -26.89 -24.91
N ASP A 189 6.82 -26.56 -23.70
CA ASP A 189 6.91 -27.48 -22.58
C ASP A 189 5.82 -27.17 -21.52
N PRO A 190 4.89 -28.10 -21.25
CA PRO A 190 3.74 -27.94 -20.34
C PRO A 190 4.11 -27.87 -18.84
N VAL A 191 5.22 -27.23 -18.48
CA VAL A 191 5.78 -27.24 -17.12
C VAL A 191 4.87 -26.54 -16.10
N HIS A 192 3.98 -25.64 -16.54
CA HIS A 192 3.10 -24.86 -15.65
C HIS A 192 1.63 -24.93 -16.08
N ALA A 193 1.12 -26.14 -16.32
CA ALA A 193 -0.32 -26.34 -16.45
C ALA A 193 -1.04 -25.98 -15.14
N ILE A 194 -2.14 -25.26 -15.23
CA ILE A 194 -3.02 -24.93 -14.11
C ILE A 194 -4.45 -25.37 -14.39
N THR A 195 -5.22 -25.65 -13.34
CA THR A 195 -6.65 -25.92 -13.43
C THR A 195 -7.45 -24.61 -13.46
N GLU A 196 -8.71 -24.66 -13.90
CA GLU A 196 -9.63 -23.52 -13.79
C GLU A 196 -9.80 -23.08 -12.32
N GLU A 197 -9.79 -24.02 -11.38
CA GLU A 197 -9.83 -23.73 -9.95
C GLU A 197 -8.59 -22.93 -9.52
N GLN A 198 -7.39 -23.32 -9.97
CA GLN A 198 -6.14 -22.58 -9.69
C GLN A 198 -6.10 -21.21 -10.39
N LEU A 199 -6.71 -21.06 -11.56
CA LEU A 199 -6.87 -19.76 -12.23
C LEU A 199 -7.70 -18.81 -11.35
N LEU A 200 -8.80 -19.30 -10.78
CA LEU A 200 -9.74 -18.52 -9.96
C LEU A 200 -9.29 -18.34 -8.51
N ALA A 201 -8.47 -19.25 -8.00
CA ALA A 201 -7.96 -19.19 -6.63
C ALA A 201 -7.14 -17.90 -6.41
N PRO A 202 -7.39 -17.19 -5.29
CA PRO A 202 -6.50 -16.12 -4.87
C PRO A 202 -5.07 -16.63 -4.77
N VAL A 203 -4.10 -15.81 -5.19
CA VAL A 203 -2.70 -16.20 -5.04
C VAL A 203 -2.37 -16.28 -3.56
N ALA A 204 -2.13 -17.49 -3.06
CA ALA A 204 -1.47 -17.67 -1.79
C ALA A 204 -0.09 -17.03 -1.93
N MET A 205 0.15 -15.90 -1.25
CA MET A 205 1.39 -15.13 -1.39
C MET A 205 2.62 -16.03 -1.21
N ASP A 206 2.51 -17.07 -0.38
CA ASP A 206 3.65 -17.92 -0.05
C ASP A 206 4.01 -18.96 -1.13
N LYS A 207 3.06 -19.47 -1.92
CA LYS A 207 3.36 -20.60 -2.84
C LYS A 207 4.15 -20.19 -4.08
N ASN A 208 3.76 -19.08 -4.72
CA ASN A 208 4.45 -18.63 -5.94
C ASN A 208 5.80 -17.96 -5.67
N LEU A 209 6.03 -17.49 -4.44
CA LEU A 209 7.32 -16.93 -4.04
C LEU A 209 8.41 -18.01 -3.90
N LEU A 210 8.04 -19.23 -3.51
CA LEU A 210 9.01 -20.31 -3.27
C LEU A 210 9.71 -20.80 -4.55
N ASP A 211 9.13 -20.52 -5.72
CA ASP A 211 9.69 -20.94 -7.00
C ASP A 211 10.66 -19.91 -7.62
N LEU A 212 10.87 -18.75 -6.99
CA LEU A 212 11.85 -17.78 -7.48
C LEU A 212 13.29 -18.32 -7.26
N PRO A 213 14.13 -18.43 -8.30
CA PRO A 213 15.50 -18.94 -8.17
C PRO A 213 16.33 -18.25 -7.08
N VAL A 214 16.11 -16.95 -6.87
CA VAL A 214 16.82 -16.17 -5.83
C VAL A 214 16.39 -16.52 -4.40
N LEU A 215 15.22 -17.14 -4.20
CA LEU A 215 14.70 -17.54 -2.89
C LEU A 215 14.98 -19.00 -2.54
N GLN A 216 15.37 -19.85 -3.51
CA GLN A 216 15.55 -21.30 -3.34
C GLN A 216 16.82 -21.70 -2.55
N GLY A 217 17.36 -20.81 -1.72
CA GLY A 217 18.51 -21.10 -0.86
C GLY A 217 19.82 -21.40 -1.60
N GLY A 218 19.86 -21.15 -2.91
CA GLY A 218 21.05 -21.29 -3.74
C GLY A 218 22.03 -20.12 -3.57
N THR A 219 23.27 -20.33 -4.01
CA THR A 219 24.26 -19.25 -4.11
C THR A 219 23.75 -18.16 -5.06
N ILE A 220 23.77 -16.90 -4.60
CA ILE A 220 23.50 -15.75 -5.47
C ILE A 220 24.63 -15.67 -6.48
N TRP A 221 24.30 -15.63 -7.77
CA TRP A 221 25.31 -15.66 -8.82
C TRP A 221 26.06 -14.33 -8.89
N GLN A 222 27.37 -14.42 -9.09
CA GLN A 222 28.22 -13.25 -9.29
C GLN A 222 27.88 -12.57 -10.62
N GLY A 223 27.74 -11.24 -10.60
CA GLY A 223 27.51 -10.44 -11.79
C GLY A 223 26.68 -9.19 -11.52
N ILE A 224 26.22 -8.55 -12.59
CA ILE A 224 25.47 -7.30 -12.56
C ILE A 224 23.99 -7.57 -12.84
N TYR A 225 23.11 -7.14 -11.94
CA TYR A 225 21.67 -7.18 -12.14
C TYR A 225 21.23 -5.83 -12.71
N TYR A 226 20.85 -5.78 -13.98
CA TYR A 226 20.34 -4.56 -14.61
C TYR A 226 18.88 -4.30 -14.31
N SER A 227 18.14 -5.36 -13.97
CA SER A 227 16.74 -5.30 -13.63
C SER A 227 16.40 -6.15 -12.39
N LEU A 228 15.22 -5.92 -11.83
CA LEU A 228 14.67 -6.79 -10.78
C LEU A 228 14.37 -8.19 -11.31
N ASP A 229 14.00 -8.32 -12.59
CA ASP A 229 13.73 -9.61 -13.22
C ASP A 229 15.04 -10.43 -13.31
N ASP A 230 16.19 -9.79 -13.57
CA ASP A 230 17.50 -10.44 -13.51
C ASP A 230 17.76 -11.00 -12.10
N PHE A 231 17.44 -10.20 -11.07
CA PHE A 231 17.65 -10.60 -9.68
C PHE A 231 16.74 -11.76 -9.26
N ARG A 232 15.44 -11.69 -9.58
CA ARG A 232 14.49 -12.78 -9.29
C ARG A 232 14.91 -14.12 -9.87
N ASN A 233 15.35 -14.08 -11.12
CA ASN A 233 15.77 -15.26 -11.87
C ASN A 233 17.19 -15.69 -11.52
N ASN A 234 17.86 -15.01 -10.58
CA ASN A 234 19.27 -15.21 -10.24
C ASN A 234 20.17 -15.26 -11.49
N ALA A 235 19.88 -14.41 -12.47
CA ALA A 235 20.47 -14.41 -13.80
C ALA A 235 21.19 -13.08 -14.09
N PRO A 236 22.27 -12.76 -13.36
CA PRO A 236 23.02 -11.52 -13.60
C PRO A 236 23.78 -11.58 -14.93
N ASP A 237 24.16 -10.40 -15.46
CA ASP A 237 25.18 -10.32 -16.50
C ASP A 237 26.55 -10.62 -15.89
N ASN A 238 27.11 -11.77 -16.29
CA ASN A 238 28.44 -12.25 -15.93
C ASN A 238 29.43 -12.18 -17.10
N LYS A 239 29.03 -11.59 -18.24
CA LYS A 239 29.90 -11.45 -19.43
C LYS A 239 30.87 -10.28 -19.28
N GLN A 240 30.51 -9.28 -18.47
CA GLN A 240 31.35 -8.13 -18.21
C GLN A 240 32.14 -8.32 -16.91
N ALA A 241 33.47 -8.25 -17.02
CA ALA A 241 34.32 -8.18 -15.85
C ALA A 241 34.05 -6.88 -15.07
N PHE A 242 33.85 -7.00 -13.76
CA PHE A 242 33.64 -5.86 -12.87
C PHE A 242 34.41 -6.05 -11.56
N GLY A 243 34.79 -4.94 -10.95
CA GLY A 243 35.41 -4.88 -9.62
C GLY A 243 34.57 -4.07 -8.65
N VAL A 244 34.93 -4.13 -7.37
CA VAL A 244 34.22 -3.43 -6.29
C VAL A 244 35.21 -2.70 -5.41
N ASP A 245 35.13 -1.37 -5.39
CA ASP A 245 35.87 -0.57 -4.40
C ASP A 245 35.11 -0.59 -3.07
N ARG A 246 35.82 -0.86 -1.97
CA ARG A 246 35.27 -0.91 -0.61
C ARG A 246 35.90 0.16 0.25
N LYS A 247 35.08 0.91 0.98
CA LYS A 247 35.52 1.91 1.96
C LYS A 247 34.63 1.83 3.18
N PRO A 248 35.15 1.94 4.42
CA PRO A 248 34.30 1.99 5.60
C PRO A 248 33.27 3.13 5.47
N ARG A 249 31.99 2.80 5.68
CA ARG A 249 30.92 3.81 5.65
C ARG A 249 31.03 4.68 6.91
N LYS A 250 30.76 5.97 6.78
CA LYS A 250 30.88 6.95 7.88
C LYS A 250 29.68 6.90 8.81
N GLY A 251 29.93 7.05 10.12
CA GLY A 251 28.92 7.15 11.18
C GLY A 251 28.94 5.95 12.13
N ASP A 252 28.64 6.17 13.40
CA ASP A 252 28.72 5.13 14.45
C ASP A 252 27.74 3.98 14.20
N GLU A 253 26.58 4.25 13.58
CA GLU A 253 25.61 3.23 13.18
C GLU A 253 26.05 2.33 12.00
N TRP A 254 27.19 2.64 11.36
CA TRP A 254 27.72 1.95 10.18
C TRP A 254 29.03 1.19 10.45
N VAL A 255 29.44 1.04 11.71
CA VAL A 255 30.63 0.26 12.07
C VAL A 255 30.53 -1.16 11.49
N GLY A 256 31.57 -1.57 10.75
CA GLY A 256 31.63 -2.87 10.09
C GLY A 256 30.87 -2.96 8.76
N VAL A 257 30.29 -1.86 8.26
CA VAL A 257 29.61 -1.83 6.96
C VAL A 257 30.44 -1.00 5.97
N ASP A 258 30.80 -1.62 4.85
CA ASP A 258 31.46 -0.92 3.75
C ASP A 258 30.45 -0.17 2.87
N GLN A 259 30.83 1.02 2.44
CA GLN A 259 30.36 1.59 1.21
C GLN A 259 31.02 0.86 0.04
N VAL A 260 30.21 0.37 -0.90
CA VAL A 260 30.68 -0.37 -2.06
C VAL A 260 30.41 0.41 -3.34
N THR A 261 31.39 0.49 -4.23
CA THR A 261 31.27 1.17 -5.53
C THR A 261 31.68 0.20 -6.64
N PRO A 262 30.72 -0.42 -7.37
CA PRO A 262 31.05 -1.30 -8.47
C PRO A 262 31.54 -0.50 -9.69
N TYR A 263 32.51 -1.05 -10.41
CA TYR A 263 33.04 -0.51 -11.66
C TYR A 263 33.28 -1.62 -12.68
N LEU A 264 33.11 -1.30 -13.95
CA LEU A 264 33.48 -2.19 -15.05
C LEU A 264 34.99 -2.13 -15.29
N VAL A 265 35.59 -3.29 -15.54
CA VAL A 265 37.00 -3.40 -15.93
C VAL A 265 37.05 -3.43 -17.45
N THR A 266 37.73 -2.43 -18.04
CA THR A 266 37.93 -2.36 -19.49
C THR A 266 39.12 -3.22 -19.92
N ALA A 267 39.27 -3.47 -21.23
CA ALA A 267 40.41 -4.23 -21.77
C ALA A 267 41.76 -3.58 -21.44
N GLU A 268 41.80 -2.26 -21.23
CA GLU A 268 42.98 -1.50 -20.83
C GLU A 268 43.14 -1.38 -19.31
N ASP A 269 42.44 -2.21 -18.52
CA ASP A 269 42.44 -2.20 -17.05
C ASP A 269 42.00 -0.86 -16.43
N LYS A 270 41.22 -0.07 -17.17
CA LYS A 270 40.64 1.18 -16.66
C LYS A 270 39.31 0.91 -16.00
N HIS A 271 39.09 1.56 -14.84
CA HIS A 271 37.84 1.53 -14.11
C HIS A 271 36.82 2.45 -14.78
N LYS A 272 35.69 1.89 -15.18
CA LYS A 272 34.55 2.66 -15.72
C LYS A 272 33.37 2.55 -14.75
N THR A 273 32.79 3.69 -14.39
CA THR A 273 31.62 3.71 -13.50
C THR A 273 30.49 2.83 -14.04
N LEU A 274 29.99 1.93 -13.20
CA LEU A 274 28.81 1.15 -13.51
C LEU A 274 27.56 2.06 -13.49
N LYS A 275 26.87 2.16 -14.62
CA LYS A 275 25.64 2.94 -14.77
C LYS A 275 24.46 2.00 -15.03
N LYS A 276 23.27 2.39 -14.56
CA LYS A 276 21.98 1.71 -14.82
C LYS A 276 21.88 0.28 -14.27
N ALA A 277 22.76 -0.14 -13.36
CA ALA A 277 22.55 -1.38 -12.63
C ALA A 277 21.44 -1.18 -11.60
N TRP A 278 20.53 -2.14 -11.48
CA TRP A 278 19.60 -2.25 -10.37
C TRP A 278 20.34 -2.71 -9.11
N GLY A 279 21.29 -3.63 -9.29
CA GLY A 279 22.12 -4.19 -8.22
C GLY A 279 23.31 -4.97 -8.79
N PHE A 280 24.10 -5.59 -7.92
CA PHE A 280 25.15 -6.54 -8.31
C PHE A 280 25.35 -7.58 -7.21
N SER A 281 26.02 -8.68 -7.52
CA SER A 281 26.56 -9.58 -6.50
C SER A 281 28.00 -9.92 -6.81
N ASP A 282 28.83 -9.93 -5.76
CA ASP A 282 30.22 -10.39 -5.84
C ASP A 282 30.37 -11.92 -5.66
N GLY A 283 29.26 -12.67 -5.70
CA GLY A 283 29.21 -14.11 -5.48
C GLY A 283 29.07 -14.51 -4.01
N SER A 284 29.33 -13.60 -3.07
CA SER A 284 29.11 -13.81 -1.64
C SER A 284 27.92 -13.01 -1.11
N GLN A 285 27.73 -11.79 -1.60
CA GLN A 285 26.75 -10.84 -1.12
C GLN A 285 26.09 -10.16 -2.32
N ALA A 286 24.75 -10.00 -2.26
CA ALA A 286 24.02 -9.15 -3.19
C ALA A 286 23.92 -7.71 -2.68
N TYR A 287 23.87 -6.76 -3.59
CA TYR A 287 23.76 -5.34 -3.31
C TYR A 287 22.68 -4.70 -4.19
N ILE A 288 21.85 -3.84 -3.59
CA ILE A 288 20.82 -3.07 -4.28
C ILE A 288 21.27 -1.61 -4.44
N TYR A 289 21.02 -1.01 -5.61
CA TYR A 289 21.20 0.42 -5.83
C TYR A 289 20.01 1.20 -5.26
N TYR A 290 20.26 2.01 -4.23
CA TYR A 290 19.25 2.84 -3.57
C TYR A 290 19.85 4.18 -3.13
N ASP A 291 19.10 5.27 -3.29
CA ASP A 291 19.55 6.66 -2.97
C ASP A 291 21.00 6.97 -3.40
N LYS A 292 21.35 6.61 -4.64
CA LYS A 292 22.67 6.84 -5.27
C LYS A 292 23.84 6.03 -4.68
N ASP A 293 23.56 5.00 -3.90
CA ASP A 293 24.56 4.15 -3.29
C ASP A 293 24.16 2.67 -3.36
N TYR A 294 25.07 1.78 -3.05
CA TYR A 294 24.81 0.34 -3.00
C TYR A 294 24.78 -0.16 -1.57
N PHE A 295 23.73 -0.91 -1.22
CA PHE A 295 23.52 -1.46 0.12
C PHE A 295 23.42 -2.98 0.07
N PRO A 296 24.03 -3.70 1.03
CA PRO A 296 23.95 -5.15 1.09
C PRO A 296 22.51 -5.59 1.35
N ILE A 297 22.03 -6.52 0.54
CA ILE A 297 20.72 -7.16 0.68
C ILE A 297 20.87 -8.41 1.54
N ARG A 298 20.07 -8.55 2.59
CA ARG A 298 19.92 -9.79 3.35
C ARG A 298 18.55 -10.40 3.09
N GLN A 299 18.51 -11.73 3.04
CA GLN A 299 17.26 -12.48 2.98
C GLN A 299 16.87 -12.92 4.39
N GLU A 300 15.63 -12.64 4.78
CA GLU A 300 15.04 -13.12 6.04
C GLU A 300 13.67 -13.73 5.71
N GLY A 301 13.57 -15.06 5.78
CA GLY A 301 12.40 -15.79 5.29
C GLY A 301 12.21 -15.65 3.77
N SER A 302 11.00 -15.27 3.35
CA SER A 302 10.66 -14.93 1.96
C SER A 302 10.92 -13.47 1.61
N GLY A 303 11.36 -12.65 2.58
CA GLY A 303 11.59 -11.22 2.40
C GLY A 303 13.05 -10.87 2.15
N PHE A 304 13.26 -9.74 1.45
CA PHE A 304 14.57 -9.13 1.29
C PHE A 304 14.63 -7.78 1.98
N PHE A 305 15.71 -7.56 2.71
CA PHE A 305 15.93 -6.41 3.57
C PHE A 305 17.29 -5.79 3.28
N PHE A 306 17.41 -4.49 3.52
CA PHE A 306 18.69 -3.81 3.50
C PHE A 306 18.65 -2.61 4.44
N ASP A 307 19.79 -2.24 4.98
CA ASP A 307 19.90 -1.00 5.74
C ASP A 307 20.46 0.09 4.85
N ALA A 308 19.76 1.22 4.78
CA ALA A 308 20.21 2.41 4.07
C ALA A 308 20.06 3.65 4.95
N TYR A 309 20.45 4.80 4.41
CA TYR A 309 20.16 6.07 5.08
C TYR A 309 18.65 6.29 5.16
N ALA A 310 18.16 6.76 6.31
CA ALA A 310 16.80 7.23 6.48
C ALA A 310 16.53 8.33 5.44
N SER A 311 15.42 8.20 4.70
CA SER A 311 15.10 9.19 3.70
C SER A 311 14.94 10.56 4.35
N GLU A 312 15.68 11.57 3.88
CA GLU A 312 15.67 12.94 4.44
C GLU A 312 14.31 13.65 4.29
N ARG A 313 13.35 12.99 3.63
CA ARG A 313 11.98 13.48 3.40
C ARG A 313 11.21 13.80 4.68
N ARG A 314 11.69 13.39 5.87
CA ARG A 314 11.08 13.76 7.16
C ARG A 314 11.69 15.02 7.81
N ARG A 315 12.70 15.66 7.22
CA ARG A 315 13.40 16.80 7.82
C ARG A 315 13.75 17.92 6.84
N TYR A 316 12.76 18.39 6.08
CA TYR A 316 12.73 19.83 5.84
C TYR A 316 12.05 20.48 7.05
N THR A 317 12.71 20.45 8.21
CA THR A 317 12.38 21.42 9.24
C THR A 317 12.80 22.75 8.63
N TYR A 318 11.83 23.47 8.09
CA TYR A 318 12.00 24.87 7.74
C TYR A 318 12.37 25.55 9.06
N TYR A 319 13.66 25.67 9.34
CA TYR A 319 14.14 26.66 10.29
C TYR A 319 13.74 27.97 9.66
N GLY A 320 12.53 28.43 9.98
CA GLY A 320 12.12 29.78 9.74
C GLY A 320 13.21 30.62 10.37
N VAL A 321 14.08 31.18 9.54
CA VAL A 321 14.84 32.36 9.93
C VAL A 321 13.75 33.31 10.38
N PRO A 322 13.67 33.68 11.67
CA PRO A 322 12.63 34.59 12.12
C PRO A 322 12.77 35.85 11.28
N VAL A 323 11.81 36.08 10.39
CA VAL A 323 11.61 37.34 9.68
C VAL A 323 11.19 38.33 10.76
N GLY A 324 12.17 38.85 11.49
CA GLY A 324 11.93 39.55 12.75
C GLY A 324 13.16 40.02 13.49
N THR A 325 14.38 39.69 13.05
CA THR A 325 15.56 40.48 13.43
C THR A 325 15.67 41.65 12.45
N PRO A 326 15.41 42.90 12.86
CA PRO A 326 15.74 44.05 12.04
C PRO A 326 17.26 44.05 11.87
N MET A 327 17.75 43.66 10.70
CA MET A 327 19.13 43.97 10.34
C MET A 327 19.26 45.50 10.31
N PRO A 328 20.21 46.09 11.04
CA PRO A 328 20.41 47.52 11.02
C PRO A 328 20.73 47.94 9.59
N VAL A 329 19.81 48.72 9.01
CA VAL A 329 19.95 49.36 7.70
C VAL A 329 21.02 50.44 7.85
N GLY A 330 22.28 50.01 7.73
CA GLY A 330 23.46 50.86 7.74
C GLY A 330 24.30 50.59 6.50
N GLY A 331 23.87 51.16 5.36
CA GLY A 331 24.71 51.53 4.22
C GLY A 331 25.80 50.57 3.76
N ALA A 332 25.44 49.45 3.14
CA ALA A 332 26.15 48.85 2.00
C ALA A 332 25.29 47.71 1.45
N VAL A 333 24.83 47.82 0.20
CA VAL A 333 24.16 46.72 -0.50
C VAL A 333 25.22 45.69 -0.86
N VAL A 334 25.52 44.79 0.07
CA VAL A 334 26.14 43.51 -0.26
C VAL A 334 24.98 42.55 -0.45
N VAL A 335 24.79 42.07 -1.67
CA VAL A 335 23.91 40.94 -1.98
C VAL A 335 24.53 39.70 -1.36
N SER A 336 24.41 39.58 -0.04
CA SER A 336 24.79 38.39 0.69
C SER A 336 23.74 37.34 0.38
N ALA A 337 23.99 36.53 -0.65
CA ALA A 337 23.39 35.22 -0.76
C ALA A 337 23.73 34.48 0.55
N VAL A 338 22.78 34.44 1.49
CA VAL A 338 22.90 33.58 2.67
C VAL A 338 22.74 32.16 2.16
N VAL A 339 23.83 31.62 1.62
CA VAL A 339 24.00 30.18 1.44
C VAL A 339 24.08 29.65 2.85
N GLY A 340 22.93 29.24 3.39
CA GLY A 340 22.89 28.49 4.62
C GLY A 340 23.67 27.20 4.39
N ILE A 341 24.95 27.19 4.77
CA ILE A 341 25.76 25.97 4.84
C ILE A 341 25.26 25.21 6.07
N GLY A 342 24.04 24.66 5.97
CA GLY A 342 23.54 23.71 6.93
C GLY A 342 24.45 22.50 6.84
N ILE A 343 25.20 22.22 7.89
CA ILE A 343 25.88 20.93 8.02
C ILE A 343 24.75 19.90 8.04
N PRO A 344 24.62 19.03 7.02
CA PRO A 344 23.56 18.03 7.01
C PRO A 344 23.74 17.17 8.26
N ALA A 345 22.71 17.11 9.10
CA ALA A 345 22.73 16.23 10.26
C ALA A 345 23.07 14.80 9.79
N PRO A 346 23.87 14.03 10.55
CA PRO A 346 24.19 12.66 10.17
C PRO A 346 22.90 11.89 9.90
N ARG A 347 22.83 11.30 8.69
CA ARG A 347 21.67 10.54 8.23
C ARG A 347 21.61 9.23 9.01
N LYS A 348 20.60 9.08 9.86
CA LYS A 348 20.38 7.86 10.64
C LYS A 348 20.24 6.65 9.71
N LYS A 349 20.78 5.50 10.12
CA LYS A 349 20.49 4.20 9.49
C LYS A 349 19.02 3.82 9.67
N GLN A 350 18.40 3.30 8.61
CA GLN A 350 17.02 2.84 8.55
C GLN A 350 17.00 1.51 7.78
N THR A 351 16.28 0.53 8.31
CA THR A 351 16.03 -0.73 7.58
C THR A 351 14.89 -0.51 6.60
N TYR A 352 15.06 -1.07 5.40
CA TYR A 352 14.08 -1.12 4.34
C TYR A 352 13.81 -2.57 3.98
N GLN A 353 12.58 -2.85 3.62
CA GLN A 353 12.18 -4.08 2.94
C GLN A 353 11.91 -3.74 1.49
N PHE A 354 12.24 -4.65 0.57
CA PHE A 354 11.68 -4.57 -0.77
C PHE A 354 10.85 -5.81 -1.12
N ASP A 355 9.70 -5.56 -1.72
CA ASP A 355 8.82 -6.58 -2.27
C ASP A 355 9.50 -7.15 -3.52
N ILE A 356 9.88 -8.43 -3.45
CA ILE A 356 10.56 -9.09 -4.55
C ILE A 356 9.71 -9.10 -5.82
N MET A 357 8.37 -9.15 -5.73
CA MET A 357 7.42 -9.28 -6.85
C MET A 357 7.06 -7.96 -7.51
N THR A 358 7.28 -6.83 -6.86
CA THR A 358 7.03 -5.51 -7.47
C THR A 358 8.27 -4.62 -7.55
N GLY A 359 9.28 -4.87 -6.71
CA GLY A 359 10.41 -3.97 -6.51
C GLY A 359 10.06 -2.77 -5.64
N GLN A 360 8.87 -2.77 -5.01
CA GLN A 360 8.48 -1.71 -4.11
C GLN A 360 9.36 -1.74 -2.87
N ILE A 361 9.99 -0.61 -2.55
CA ILE A 361 10.80 -0.44 -1.35
C ILE A 361 9.96 0.31 -0.33
N SER A 362 9.87 -0.23 0.88
CA SER A 362 9.21 0.40 2.03
C SER A 362 10.13 0.45 3.23
N GLU A 363 9.99 1.49 4.06
CA GLU A 363 10.62 1.52 5.38
C GLU A 363 10.14 0.31 6.19
N TRP A 364 11.07 -0.43 6.76
CA TRP A 364 10.75 -1.50 7.68
C TRP A 364 10.51 -0.92 9.07
N ASP A 365 9.32 -1.18 9.59
CA ASP A 365 8.99 -0.95 10.99
C ASP A 365 8.77 -2.31 11.63
N ALA A 366 9.58 -2.67 12.62
CA ALA A 366 9.48 -3.95 13.32
C ALA A 366 8.06 -4.19 13.88
N ASN A 367 7.39 -3.11 14.31
CA ASN A 367 6.00 -3.19 14.78
C ASN A 367 5.02 -3.52 13.65
N SER A 368 5.33 -3.11 12.42
CA SER A 368 4.53 -3.42 11.23
C SER A 368 4.71 -4.84 10.71
N TYR A 369 5.80 -5.53 11.08
CA TYR A 369 6.02 -6.92 10.68
C TYR A 369 5.33 -7.93 11.57
N GLU A 370 5.35 -7.75 12.89
CA GLU A 370 4.57 -8.61 13.79
C GLU A 370 3.08 -8.51 13.43
N ALA A 371 2.66 -7.28 13.16
CA ALA A 371 1.41 -6.93 12.52
C ALA A 371 1.15 -7.71 11.21
N ARG A 372 2.00 -7.56 10.19
CA ARG A 372 1.80 -8.20 8.87
C ARG A 372 1.97 -9.72 8.87
N SER A 373 2.86 -10.28 9.68
CA SER A 373 3.06 -11.74 9.79
C SER A 373 1.87 -12.41 10.46
N ALA A 374 1.25 -11.73 11.43
CA ALA A 374 -0.05 -12.14 11.97
C ALA A 374 -1.19 -12.01 10.93
N THR A 375 -1.01 -11.17 9.89
CA THR A 375 -1.98 -10.96 8.81
C THR A 375 -1.79 -11.90 7.61
N GLN A 376 -0.54 -12.26 7.29
CA GLN A 376 -0.17 -13.01 6.08
C GLN A 376 -0.02 -14.51 6.32
N SER A 377 0.09 -14.96 7.57
CA SER A 377 -0.09 -16.38 7.87
C SER A 377 -1.54 -16.73 7.55
N THR A 378 -1.73 -17.37 6.40
CA THR A 378 -3.00 -17.78 5.77
C THR A 378 -3.74 -18.89 6.54
N SER A 379 -3.65 -18.86 7.87
CA SER A 379 -4.45 -19.69 8.77
C SER A 379 -4.94 -18.83 9.94
N GLY A 380 -6.08 -18.14 9.75
CA GLY A 380 -6.91 -17.66 10.86
C GLY A 380 -6.42 -16.43 11.61
N GLY A 381 -5.89 -15.41 10.93
CA GLY A 381 -5.79 -14.10 11.54
C GLY A 381 -7.19 -13.62 11.92
N VAL A 382 -7.44 -13.39 13.21
CA VAL A 382 -8.72 -12.91 13.72
C VAL A 382 -8.56 -11.47 14.16
N ALA A 383 -9.16 -10.53 13.44
CA ALA A 383 -9.20 -9.14 13.89
C ALA A 383 -10.07 -9.05 15.16
N LYS A 384 -9.56 -8.34 16.17
CA LYS A 384 -10.32 -8.05 17.38
C LYS A 384 -11.00 -6.70 17.22
N VAL A 385 -12.31 -6.68 17.36
CA VAL A 385 -13.12 -5.47 17.34
C VAL A 385 -13.82 -5.33 18.68
N LEU A 386 -13.56 -4.24 19.38
CA LEU A 386 -14.15 -3.98 20.69
C LEU A 386 -15.11 -2.81 20.56
N ILE A 387 -16.39 -3.07 20.80
CA ILE A 387 -17.45 -2.06 20.77
C ILE A 387 -17.88 -1.78 22.20
N TYR A 388 -17.80 -0.52 22.64
CA TYR A 388 -18.24 -0.15 23.98
C TYR A 388 -19.35 0.91 23.95
N TYR A 389 -20.26 0.81 24.91
CA TYR A 389 -21.34 1.78 25.11
C TYR A 389 -20.99 2.65 26.32
N LYS A 390 -20.62 3.91 26.03
CA LYS A 390 -20.43 4.94 27.04
C LYS A 390 -21.75 5.63 27.40
N LYS A 391 -22.12 5.60 28.67
CA LYS A 391 -23.30 6.31 29.16
C LYS A 391 -23.13 7.83 29.01
N GLY A 392 -24.08 8.47 28.32
CA GLY A 392 -24.17 9.91 28.20
C GLY A 392 -24.84 10.54 29.42
N LYS A 393 -24.53 11.81 29.72
CA LYS A 393 -25.27 12.55 30.75
C LYS A 393 -26.70 12.78 30.25
N GLY A 394 -27.66 12.08 30.84
CA GLY A 394 -29.06 12.12 30.43
C GLY A 394 -29.42 11.18 29.27
N SER A 395 -28.56 10.21 28.91
CA SER A 395 -28.99 9.15 27.98
C SER A 395 -29.91 8.15 28.68
N ASP A 396 -30.82 7.54 27.92
CA ASP A 396 -31.60 6.39 28.38
C ASP A 396 -30.65 5.18 28.49
N ASP A 397 -30.64 4.50 29.65
CA ASP A 397 -29.75 3.36 29.93
C ASP A 397 -30.23 2.07 29.25
N LYS A 398 -31.15 2.17 28.29
CA LYS A 398 -31.67 1.03 27.56
C LYS A 398 -30.56 0.31 26.80
N PRO A 399 -30.52 -1.03 26.87
CA PRO A 399 -29.66 -1.82 26.01
C PRO A 399 -29.93 -1.53 24.54
N VAL A 400 -28.88 -1.61 23.73
CA VAL A 400 -28.94 -1.41 22.28
C VAL A 400 -28.46 -2.67 21.57
N THR A 401 -29.19 -3.07 20.53
CA THR A 401 -28.75 -4.18 19.67
C THR A 401 -27.90 -3.61 18.53
N VAL A 402 -26.69 -4.14 18.39
CA VAL A 402 -25.75 -3.85 17.30
C VAL A 402 -25.73 -5.05 16.35
N GLN A 403 -26.02 -4.79 15.08
CA GLN A 403 -25.95 -5.78 14.00
C GLN A 403 -24.61 -5.65 13.28
N LEU A 404 -23.90 -6.76 13.12
CA LEU A 404 -22.71 -6.84 12.28
C LEU A 404 -23.13 -7.37 10.92
N ARG A 405 -23.01 -6.57 9.86
CA ARG A 405 -23.30 -6.99 8.50
C ARG A 405 -22.01 -7.42 7.80
N ASN A 406 -22.16 -8.34 6.84
CA ASN A 406 -21.10 -9.05 6.10
C ASN A 406 -20.33 -10.13 6.87
N ALA A 407 -20.80 -10.53 8.06
CA ALA A 407 -20.41 -11.82 8.65
C ALA A 407 -21.53 -12.81 8.37
N SER A 408 -21.22 -13.91 7.69
CA SER A 408 -22.17 -14.96 7.34
C SER A 408 -22.94 -15.50 8.55
N ASP A 409 -22.35 -15.42 9.74
CA ASP A 409 -22.87 -16.01 10.99
C ASP A 409 -22.89 -15.04 12.18
N ALA A 410 -22.86 -13.72 11.94
CA ALA A 410 -22.81 -12.77 13.06
C ALA A 410 -24.13 -12.74 13.84
N VAL A 411 -24.06 -13.12 15.12
CA VAL A 411 -25.13 -12.93 16.09
C VAL A 411 -25.22 -11.44 16.46
N PRO A 412 -26.42 -10.83 16.48
CA PRO A 412 -26.59 -9.47 16.98
C PRO A 412 -26.07 -9.33 18.41
N LEU A 413 -25.34 -8.26 18.69
CA LEU A 413 -24.74 -7.98 19.99
C LEU A 413 -25.65 -7.07 20.78
N THR A 414 -25.87 -7.35 22.06
CA THR A 414 -26.64 -6.46 22.94
C THR A 414 -25.69 -5.70 23.85
N LEU A 415 -25.54 -4.39 23.64
CA LEU A 415 -24.73 -3.52 24.48
C LEU A 415 -25.58 -2.83 25.54
N SER A 416 -25.23 -3.02 26.81
CA SER A 416 -25.82 -2.27 27.93
C SER A 416 -25.01 -1.00 28.23
N ALA A 417 -25.60 -0.03 28.92
CA ALA A 417 -24.87 1.17 29.34
C ALA A 417 -23.64 0.80 30.20
N ASP A 418 -22.50 1.43 29.91
CA ASP A 418 -21.20 1.17 30.56
C ASP A 418 -20.78 -0.32 30.46
N SER A 419 -20.95 -0.90 29.28
CA SER A 419 -20.49 -2.25 28.93
C SER A 419 -19.71 -2.24 27.60
N TYR A 420 -19.10 -3.38 27.28
CA TYR A 420 -18.44 -3.58 26.00
C TYR A 420 -18.59 -5.04 25.54
N GLU A 421 -18.53 -5.23 24.22
CA GLU A 421 -18.46 -6.54 23.58
C GLU A 421 -17.17 -6.63 22.75
N GLU A 422 -16.55 -7.80 22.76
CA GLU A 422 -15.38 -8.13 21.93
C GLU A 422 -15.81 -9.10 20.85
N ILE A 423 -15.47 -8.78 19.60
CA ILE A 423 -15.80 -9.56 18.42
C ILE A 423 -14.50 -10.05 17.78
N SER A 424 -14.51 -11.32 17.44
CA SER A 424 -13.53 -11.96 16.58
C SER A 424 -14.01 -11.88 15.14
N TRP A 425 -13.25 -11.21 14.27
CA TRP A 425 -13.57 -11.03 12.86
C TRP A 425 -12.55 -11.76 11.98
N GLU A 426 -13.00 -12.80 11.29
CA GLU A 426 -12.14 -13.70 10.52
C GLU A 426 -12.05 -13.32 9.04
N ASP A 427 -13.04 -12.58 8.51
CA ASP A 427 -13.05 -12.13 7.12
C ASP A 427 -12.25 -10.84 6.95
N LEU A 428 -10.93 -10.97 7.03
CA LEU A 428 -9.98 -9.85 6.97
C LEU A 428 -9.99 -9.10 5.64
N LEU A 429 -10.66 -9.65 4.64
CA LEU A 429 -10.72 -9.11 3.29
C LEU A 429 -11.98 -8.30 3.07
N SER A 430 -13.01 -8.46 3.92
CA SER A 430 -14.29 -7.76 3.83
C SER A 430 -14.43 -6.63 4.84
N GLU A 431 -15.09 -5.55 4.45
CA GLU A 431 -15.47 -4.47 5.36
C GLU A 431 -16.49 -4.98 6.39
N LEU A 432 -16.16 -4.77 7.67
CA LEU A 432 -17.10 -4.95 8.77
C LEU A 432 -18.04 -3.74 8.83
N ASN A 433 -19.33 -4.03 8.77
CA ASN A 433 -20.39 -3.03 8.86
C ASN A 433 -21.09 -3.15 10.22
N VAL A 434 -20.98 -2.11 11.05
CA VAL A 434 -21.53 -2.09 12.40
C VAL A 434 -22.74 -1.15 12.41
N CYS A 435 -23.93 -1.72 12.58
CA CYS A 435 -25.22 -1.01 12.50
C CYS A 435 -25.95 -1.07 13.84
N VAL A 436 -26.73 -0.05 14.18
CA VAL A 436 -27.61 -0.07 15.35
C VAL A 436 -29.02 -0.47 14.92
N GLU A 437 -29.61 -1.47 15.57
CA GLU A 437 -30.95 -1.96 15.23
C GLU A 437 -32.02 -0.87 15.41
N GLY A 438 -32.98 -0.82 14.49
CA GLY A 438 -34.10 0.13 14.53
C GLY A 438 -33.75 1.57 14.16
N GLN A 439 -32.49 1.86 13.82
CA GLN A 439 -32.07 3.18 13.35
C GLN A 439 -31.91 3.21 11.83
N GLN A 440 -32.33 4.32 11.22
CA GLN A 440 -32.10 4.61 9.80
C GLN A 440 -30.70 5.17 9.53
N ASN A 441 -29.87 5.33 10.57
CA ASN A 441 -28.54 5.89 10.46
C ASN A 441 -27.59 4.99 9.65
N PRO A 442 -26.59 5.59 8.98
CA PRO A 442 -25.60 4.83 8.24
C PRO A 442 -24.81 3.96 9.22
N CYS A 443 -24.65 2.68 8.88
CA CYS A 443 -23.72 1.78 9.56
C CYS A 443 -22.31 2.37 9.51
N TYR A 444 -21.51 2.07 10.53
CA TYR A 444 -20.08 2.35 10.48
C TYR A 444 -19.37 1.20 9.74
N SER A 445 -18.77 1.51 8.58
CA SER A 445 -18.07 0.55 7.72
C SER A 445 -16.56 0.78 7.81
N PHE A 446 -15.80 -0.26 8.08
CA PHE A 446 -14.34 -0.21 8.07
C PHE A 446 -13.74 -1.59 7.82
N LEU A 447 -12.48 -1.64 7.37
CA LEU A 447 -11.71 -2.88 7.29
C LEU A 447 -11.00 -3.10 8.64
N PRO A 448 -11.33 -4.17 9.41
CA PRO A 448 -10.68 -4.40 10.69
C PRO A 448 -9.19 -4.63 10.56
N ASP A 449 -8.41 -3.88 11.33
CA ASP A 449 -6.97 -4.06 11.41
C ASP A 449 -6.68 -5.28 12.30
N VAL A 450 -6.12 -6.36 11.75
CA VAL A 450 -5.78 -7.55 12.56
C VAL A 450 -4.61 -7.34 13.50
N THR A 451 -3.85 -6.28 13.29
CA THR A 451 -2.58 -6.08 13.96
C THR A 451 -2.76 -5.40 15.30
N LYS A 452 -3.99 -4.96 15.60
CA LYS A 452 -4.35 -4.26 16.82
C LYS A 452 -5.82 -4.48 17.13
N ILE A 453 -6.24 -4.04 18.31
CA ILE A 453 -7.66 -4.01 18.65
C ILE A 453 -8.29 -2.78 17.96
N ASN A 454 -9.39 -3.01 17.27
CA ASN A 454 -10.19 -1.96 16.63
C ASN A 454 -11.23 -1.48 17.65
N TYR A 455 -11.13 -0.24 18.09
CA TYR A 455 -12.03 0.30 19.11
C TYR A 455 -13.15 1.13 18.49
N LEU A 456 -14.38 0.75 18.78
CA LEU A 456 -15.59 1.48 18.40
C LEU A 456 -16.34 1.95 19.65
N GLU A 457 -16.83 3.18 19.60
CA GLU A 457 -17.72 3.73 20.62
C GLU A 457 -19.12 3.87 20.03
N TYR A 458 -20.11 3.31 20.73
CA TYR A 458 -21.50 3.66 20.55
C TYR A 458 -21.86 4.86 21.43
N MET A 459 -22.34 5.91 20.79
CA MET A 459 -22.85 7.11 21.45
C MET A 459 -24.38 7.17 21.27
N PRO A 460 -25.17 7.02 22.35
CA PRO A 460 -26.61 7.17 22.26
C PRO A 460 -26.97 8.60 21.86
N SER A 461 -28.11 8.76 21.21
CA SER A 461 -28.64 10.09 20.91
C SER A 461 -28.86 10.88 22.21
N ALA A 462 -28.48 12.16 22.21
CA ALA A 462 -28.89 13.05 23.28
C ALA A 462 -30.42 13.19 23.27
N ILE A 463 -31.03 13.46 24.42
CA ILE A 463 -32.47 13.73 24.50
C ILE A 463 -32.82 14.86 23.52
N GLY A 464 -33.66 14.56 22.53
CA GLY A 464 -34.09 15.52 21.50
C GLY A 464 -33.23 15.56 20.23
N THR A 465 -32.18 14.73 20.11
CA THR A 465 -31.46 14.50 18.85
C THR A 465 -31.83 13.13 18.28
N SER A 466 -31.94 13.01 16.96
CA SER A 466 -32.35 11.76 16.29
C SER A 466 -31.20 10.82 15.97
N GLU A 467 -29.94 11.21 16.22
CA GLU A 467 -28.79 10.49 15.70
C GLU A 467 -28.01 9.83 16.82
N SER A 468 -27.96 8.50 16.82
CA SER A 468 -26.93 7.78 17.56
C SER A 468 -25.80 7.44 16.60
N LEU A 469 -24.58 7.36 17.12
CA LEU A 469 -23.40 7.25 16.27
C LEU A 469 -22.48 6.14 16.77
N ILE A 470 -22.11 5.24 15.86
CA ILE A 470 -20.96 4.37 16.03
C ILE A 470 -19.77 5.07 15.37
N ARG A 471 -18.66 5.20 16.10
CA ARG A 471 -17.46 5.86 15.59
C ARG A 471 -16.17 5.17 16.06
N PRO A 472 -15.07 5.28 15.30
CA PRO A 472 -13.78 4.78 15.72
C PRO A 472 -13.20 5.65 16.82
N VAL A 473 -12.50 5.03 17.76
CA VAL A 473 -11.85 5.72 18.89
C VAL A 473 -10.36 5.40 18.93
N LYS A 474 -9.55 6.39 19.31
CA LYS A 474 -8.11 6.18 19.53
C LYS A 474 -7.90 5.19 20.67
N GLU A 475 -6.95 4.29 20.51
CA GLU A 475 -6.63 3.25 21.50
C GLU A 475 -6.47 3.80 22.92
N GLN A 476 -5.70 4.88 23.10
CA GLN A 476 -5.47 5.49 24.41
C GLN A 476 -6.77 5.93 25.11
N GLU A 477 -7.70 6.49 24.33
CA GLU A 477 -9.01 6.93 24.83
C GLU A 477 -9.89 5.72 25.15
N ALA A 478 -9.94 4.72 24.26
CA ALA A 478 -10.71 3.51 24.47
C ALA A 478 -10.23 2.73 25.71
N VAL A 479 -8.92 2.51 25.86
CA VAL A 479 -8.31 1.84 27.03
C VAL A 479 -8.67 2.56 28.33
N PHE A 480 -8.69 3.90 28.33
CA PHE A 480 -9.12 4.67 29.50
C PHE A 480 -10.58 4.40 29.88
N TYR A 481 -11.50 4.37 28.91
CA TYR A 481 -12.91 4.07 29.18
C TYR A 481 -13.14 2.61 29.58
N LEU A 482 -12.44 1.67 28.96
CA LEU A 482 -12.55 0.25 29.32
C LEU A 482 -12.11 -0.02 30.75
N LYS A 483 -11.08 0.67 31.24
CA LYS A 483 -10.70 0.60 32.67
C LYS A 483 -11.82 1.08 33.58
N LYS A 484 -12.54 2.15 33.21
CA LYS A 484 -13.68 2.66 33.98
C LYS A 484 -14.86 1.68 33.97
N ILE A 485 -15.19 1.13 32.81
CA ILE A 485 -16.25 0.13 32.65
C ILE A 485 -15.96 -1.10 33.53
N LYS A 486 -14.74 -1.65 33.44
CA LYS A 486 -14.33 -2.80 34.27
C LYS A 486 -14.44 -2.51 35.77
N ALA A 487 -13.93 -1.37 36.22
CA ALA A 487 -14.03 -0.98 37.63
C ALA A 487 -15.49 -0.82 38.11
N ALA A 488 -16.38 -0.32 37.25
CA ALA A 488 -17.81 -0.20 37.55
C ALA A 488 -18.48 -1.59 37.65
N GLN A 489 -18.19 -2.49 36.72
CA GLN A 489 -18.69 -3.87 36.73
C GLN A 489 -18.22 -4.64 37.96
N GLU A 490 -16.94 -4.57 38.32
CA GLU A 490 -16.39 -5.20 39.53
C GLU A 490 -17.07 -4.68 40.80
N LYS A 491 -17.33 -3.36 40.88
CA LYS A 491 -18.04 -2.76 42.01
C LYS A 491 -19.50 -3.23 42.08
N ALA A 492 -20.17 -3.37 40.95
CA ALA A 492 -21.53 -3.88 40.88
C ALA A 492 -21.60 -5.36 41.33
N GLN A 493 -20.67 -6.19 40.87
CA GLN A 493 -20.55 -7.60 41.27
C GLN A 493 -20.31 -7.74 42.78
N LYS A 494 -19.41 -6.92 43.36
CA LYS A 494 -19.15 -6.92 44.81
C LYS A 494 -20.38 -6.56 45.64
N ARG A 495 -21.21 -5.62 45.16
CA ARG A 495 -22.48 -5.26 45.83
C ARG A 495 -23.48 -6.41 45.78
N GLN A 496 -23.67 -7.01 44.61
CA GLN A 496 -24.55 -8.17 44.45
C GLN A 496 -24.12 -9.37 45.29
N ALA A 497 -22.81 -9.55 45.50
CA ALA A 497 -22.28 -10.59 46.37
C ALA A 497 -22.45 -10.29 47.86
N ALA A 498 -22.54 -9.03 48.27
CA ALA A 498 -22.77 -8.62 49.66
C ALA A 498 -24.25 -8.69 50.07
N ASP A 499 -25.16 -8.63 49.09
CA ASP A 499 -26.61 -8.72 49.31
C ASP A 499 -27.13 -10.18 49.31
N LYS A 500 -26.26 -11.16 49.06
CA LYS A 500 -26.52 -12.61 49.16
C LYS A 500 -25.94 -13.15 50.45
#